data_AF-A0A7J6WF62-F1
#
_entry.id   AF-A0A7J6WF62-F1
#
_cell.length_a   1.000
_cell.length_b   1.000
_cell.length_c   1.000
_cell.angle_alpha   90.00
_cell.angle_beta   90.00
_cell.angle_gamma   90.00
#
_symmetry.space_group_name_H-M   'P 1'
#
loop_
_entity.id
_entity.type
_entity.pdbx_description
1 polymer ?
#
loop_
_entity_poly.entity_id
_entity_poly.type
_entity_poly.pdbx_seq_one_letter_code
_entity_poly.pdbx_strand_id
1 'polypeptide(L)'
;MLLHKEEAVDMLKAAIWCLQTDTTRRPSMSMVVSALEGLMDVDTISDYGFLTLIPMELPSEVHVLSENNVPGSTALLPSILSGPR
;
A
#
# COMPACT_ATOMS: atom_id res chain seq x y z
N MET A 1 -13.63 -15.89 21.89
CA MET A 1 -13.11 -15.45 20.57
C MET A 1 -13.86 -14.28 19.95
N LEU A 2 -15.16 -14.06 20.24
CA LEU A 2 -15.94 -12.95 19.66
C LEU A 2 -15.73 -11.56 20.31
N LEU A 3 -15.04 -11.51 21.45
CA LEU A 3 -14.89 -10.29 22.28
C LEU A 3 -14.07 -9.18 21.61
N HIS A 4 -13.17 -9.52 20.67
CA HIS A 4 -12.29 -8.54 20.00
C HIS A 4 -12.65 -8.35 18.53
N LYS A 5 -13.84 -8.79 18.09
CA LYS A 5 -14.23 -8.68 16.68
C LYS A 5 -14.27 -7.22 16.22
N GLU A 6 -14.80 -6.33 17.05
CA GLU A 6 -14.89 -4.90 16.76
C GLU A 6 -13.49 -4.27 16.65
N GLU A 7 -12.64 -4.48 17.66
CA GLU A 7 -11.25 -4.02 17.66
C GLU A 7 -10.45 -4.54 16.47
N ALA A 8 -10.63 -5.81 16.10
CA ALA A 8 -10.01 -6.40 14.91
C ALA A 8 -10.51 -5.74 13.61
N VAL A 9 -11.78 -5.39 13.53
CA VAL A 9 -12.36 -4.67 12.38
C VAL A 9 -11.76 -3.27 12.29
N ASP A 10 -11.58 -2.57 13.40
CA ASP A 10 -11.03 -1.21 13.38
C ASP A 10 -9.53 -1.20 13.07
N MET A 11 -8.75 -2.15 13.60
CA MET A 11 -7.37 -2.36 13.15
C MET A 11 -7.29 -2.66 11.66
N LEU A 12 -8.20 -3.47 11.12
CA LEU A 12 -8.21 -3.79 9.70
C LEU A 12 -8.55 -2.54 8.86
N LYS A 13 -9.51 -1.72 9.29
CA LYS A 13 -9.79 -0.43 8.61
C LYS A 13 -8.54 0.46 8.60
N ALA A 14 -7.86 0.61 9.73
CA ALA A 14 -6.64 1.41 9.82
C ALA A 14 -5.54 0.88 8.87
N ALA A 15 -5.36 -0.44 8.80
CA ALA A 15 -4.40 -1.07 7.88
C ALA A 15 -4.77 -0.81 6.41
N ILE A 16 -6.03 -1.02 6.03
CA ILE A 16 -6.51 -0.79 4.66
C ILE A 16 -6.38 0.69 4.28
N TRP A 17 -6.62 1.61 5.21
CA TRP A 17 -6.48 3.05 4.97
C TRP A 17 -5.04 3.44 4.62
N CYS A 18 -4.06 2.79 5.26
CA CYS A 18 -2.64 2.99 4.98
C CYS A 18 -2.18 2.36 3.66
N LEU A 19 -2.91 1.36 3.15
CA LEU A 19 -2.53 0.57 1.98
C LEU A 19 -3.16 1.03 0.66
N GLN A 20 -3.98 2.10 0.68
CA GLN A 20 -4.66 2.62 -0.52
C GLN A 20 -3.71 2.86 -1.70
N THR A 21 -4.17 2.57 -2.91
CA THR A 21 -3.39 2.74 -4.15
C THR A 21 -3.06 4.21 -4.42
N ASP A 22 -4.04 5.09 -4.20
CA ASP A 22 -3.89 6.53 -4.28
C ASP A 22 -3.12 7.05 -3.04
N THR A 23 -1.89 7.50 -3.28
CA THR A 23 -1.00 7.99 -2.22
C THR A 23 -1.48 9.30 -1.60
N THR A 24 -2.32 10.07 -2.28
CA THR A 24 -2.86 11.34 -1.76
C THR A 24 -3.93 11.13 -0.69
N ARG A 25 -4.52 9.94 -0.65
CA ARG A 25 -5.56 9.55 0.32
C ARG A 25 -5.01 8.76 1.50
N ARG A 26 -3.71 8.41 1.46
CA ARG A 26 -3.04 7.75 2.58
C ARG A 26 -2.88 8.73 3.75
N PRO A 27 -3.18 8.32 4.98
CA PRO A 27 -3.02 9.17 6.15
C PRO A 27 -1.54 9.44 6.46
N SER A 28 -1.27 10.58 7.09
CA SER A 28 0.02 10.81 7.72
C SER A 28 0.16 9.91 8.97
N MET A 29 1.40 9.68 9.42
CA MET A 29 1.63 8.91 10.65
C MET A 29 0.92 9.52 11.87
N SER A 30 0.81 10.84 11.95
CA SER A 30 0.08 11.49 13.05
C SER A 30 -1.41 11.16 13.02
N MET A 31 -2.02 11.12 11.84
CA MET A 31 -3.43 10.74 11.65
C MET A 31 -3.67 9.28 12.04
N VAL A 32 -2.76 8.38 11.66
CA VAL A 32 -2.84 6.96 12.05
C VAL A 32 -2.78 6.81 13.57
N VAL A 33 -1.86 7.50 14.24
CA VAL A 33 -1.75 7.45 15.71
C VAL A 33 -3.01 8.02 16.37
N SER A 34 -3.50 9.19 15.92
CA SER A 34 -4.76 9.75 16.43
C SER A 34 -5.94 8.79 16.27
N ALA A 35 -6.00 8.04 15.18
CA ALA A 35 -7.06 7.05 14.97
C ALA A 35 -6.92 5.83 15.91
N LEU A 36 -5.70 5.33 16.13
CA LEU A 36 -5.44 4.23 17.06
C LEU A 36 -5.67 4.61 18.53
N GLU A 37 -5.47 5.89 18.87
CA GLU A 37 -5.78 6.45 20.19
C GLU A 37 -7.28 6.74 20.39
N GLY A 38 -8.12 6.55 19.36
CA GLY A 38 -9.55 6.83 19.39
C GLY A 38 -9.90 8.33 19.36
N LEU A 39 -8.95 9.18 18.97
CA LEU A 39 -9.13 10.63 18.86
C LEU A 39 -9.70 11.04 17.49
N MET A 40 -9.69 10.14 16.52
CA MET A 40 -10.17 10.37 15.16
C MET A 40 -10.72 9.09 14.54
N ASP A 41 -11.75 9.20 13.70
CA ASP A 41 -12.27 8.07 12.94
C ASP A 41 -11.40 7.78 11.71
N VAL A 42 -11.37 6.52 11.30
CA VAL A 42 -10.74 6.09 10.03
C VAL A 42 -11.63 6.50 8.86
N ASP A 43 -11.05 7.10 7.82
CA ASP A 43 -11.80 7.48 6.62
C ASP A 43 -12.50 6.30 5.96
N THR A 44 -13.63 6.59 5.29
CA THR A 44 -14.37 5.57 4.55
C THR A 44 -13.56 5.09 3.34
N ILE A 45 -13.20 3.82 3.37
CA ILE A 45 -12.40 3.18 2.31
C ILE A 45 -13.35 2.64 1.25
N SER A 46 -13.27 3.20 0.04
CA SER A 46 -14.05 2.77 -1.12
C SER A 46 -13.28 1.85 -2.06
N ASP A 47 -11.96 1.96 -2.08
CA ASP A 47 -11.09 1.17 -2.96
C ASP A 47 -10.41 0.06 -2.16
N TYR A 48 -10.74 -1.18 -2.51
CA TYR A 48 -10.11 -2.41 -2.00
C TYR A 48 -9.36 -3.15 -3.10
N GLY A 49 -9.19 -2.54 -4.28
CA GLY A 49 -8.56 -3.17 -5.44
C GLY A 49 -7.16 -3.70 -5.15
N PHE A 50 -6.44 -3.04 -4.24
CA PHE A 50 -5.11 -3.48 -3.78
C PHE A 50 -5.10 -4.77 -2.94
N LEU A 51 -6.24 -5.20 -2.40
CA LEU A 51 -6.38 -6.48 -1.69
C LEU A 51 -6.59 -7.64 -2.66
N THR A 52 -6.90 -7.35 -3.92
CA THR A 52 -7.05 -8.36 -4.95
C THR A 52 -5.67 -8.89 -5.30
N LEU A 53 -5.38 -10.11 -4.88
CA LEU A 53 -4.20 -10.84 -5.34
C LEU A 53 -4.44 -11.22 -6.81
N ILE A 54 -4.01 -10.37 -7.73
CA ILE A 54 -3.85 -10.78 -9.12
C ILE A 54 -2.66 -11.73 -9.16
N PRO A 55 -2.80 -12.97 -9.68
CA PRO A 55 -1.65 -13.82 -9.93
C PRO A 55 -0.65 -13.03 -10.77
N MET A 56 0.53 -12.81 -10.22
CA MET A 56 1.63 -12.17 -10.92
C MET A 56 2.05 -13.16 -12.01
N GLU A 57 1.44 -13.09 -13.20
CA GLU A 57 2.00 -13.74 -14.37
C GLU A 57 3.32 -13.04 -14.63
N LEU A 58 4.41 -13.69 -14.20
CA LEU A 58 5.78 -13.31 -14.49
C LEU A 58 5.84 -13.06 -16.00
N PRO A 59 6.09 -11.81 -16.47
CA PRO A 59 6.24 -11.58 -17.90
C PRO A 59 7.43 -12.42 -18.35
N SER A 60 7.16 -13.48 -19.09
CA SER A 60 8.21 -14.19 -19.79
C SER A 60 8.76 -13.21 -20.81
N GLU A 61 10.05 -12.92 -20.66
CA GLU A 61 10.92 -12.21 -21.59
C GLU A 61 10.88 -10.67 -21.54
N VAL A 62 12.09 -10.16 -21.35
CA VAL A 62 12.55 -8.78 -21.46
C VAL A 62 12.03 -8.13 -22.75
N HIS A 63 11.16 -7.14 -22.64
CA HIS A 63 10.96 -6.17 -23.72
C HIS A 63 11.34 -4.78 -23.21
N VAL A 64 12.55 -4.38 -23.59
CA VAL A 64 13.02 -2.99 -23.53
C VAL A 64 12.12 -2.16 -24.44
N LEU A 65 11.12 -1.46 -23.91
CA LEU A 65 10.46 -0.36 -24.62
C LEU A 65 10.30 0.85 -23.71
N SER A 66 11.19 1.80 -23.98
CA SER A 66 10.96 3.24 -24.17
C SER A 66 9.97 3.96 -23.24
N GLU A 67 10.55 4.98 -22.62
CA GLU A 67 10.01 6.11 -21.89
C GLU A 67 8.59 6.59 -22.30
N ASN A 68 7.88 7.08 -21.26
CA ASN A 68 6.74 8.02 -21.26
C ASN A 68 5.34 7.43 -20.99
N ASN A 69 5.03 7.16 -19.70
CA ASN A 69 3.97 7.85 -18.92
C ASN A 69 3.64 7.13 -17.59
N VAL A 70 3.55 7.91 -16.50
CA VAL A 70 2.88 7.66 -15.20
C VAL A 70 3.72 6.95 -14.10
N PRO A 71 3.61 7.37 -12.81
CA PRO A 71 4.76 7.65 -11.95
C PRO A 71 5.00 6.61 -10.85
N GLY A 72 6.26 6.52 -10.41
CA GLY A 72 6.56 6.14 -9.03
C GLY A 72 6.84 4.66 -8.76
N SER A 73 7.62 4.00 -9.60
CA SER A 73 8.53 2.92 -9.14
C SER A 73 9.58 2.69 -10.22
N THR A 74 10.72 3.37 -10.09
CA THR A 74 11.93 3.05 -10.84
C THR A 74 12.27 1.59 -10.55
N ALA A 75 12.23 0.72 -11.58
CA ALA A 75 12.69 -0.66 -11.44
C ALA A 75 14.17 -0.61 -10.98
N LEU A 76 14.42 -0.95 -9.71
CA LEU A 76 15.77 -0.91 -9.14
C LEU A 76 16.57 -2.05 -9.77
N LEU A 77 17.39 -1.71 -10.76
CA LEU A 77 18.30 -2.67 -11.36
C LEU A 77 19.28 -3.16 -10.28
N PRO A 78 19.55 -4.48 -10.21
CA PRO A 78 20.43 -5.07 -9.19
C PRO A 78 21.86 -4.50 -9.22
N SER A 79 22.25 -3.89 -10.34
CA SER A 79 23.50 -3.14 -10.49
C SER A 79 23.64 -1.95 -9.53
N ILE A 80 22.54 -1.33 -9.08
CA ILE A 80 22.55 -0.22 -8.12
C ILE A 80 22.89 -0.72 -6.71
N LEU A 81 22.50 -1.95 -6.36
CA LEU A 81 22.75 -2.55 -5.05
C LEU A 81 24.17 -3.13 -4.93
N SER A 82 24.80 -3.48 -6.06
CA SER A 82 26.18 -3.96 -6.11
C SER A 82 27.18 -2.79 -6.12
N GLY A 83 27.06 -1.88 -5.15
CA GLY A 83 28.00 -0.78 -4.97
C GLY A 83 29.47 -1.23 -4.91
N PRO A 84 30.43 -0.29 -5.03
CA PRO A 84 31.84 -0.61 -5.15
C PRO A 84 32.33 -1.48 -3.99
N ARG A 85 33.04 -2.57 -4.32
CA ARG A 85 33.73 -3.44 -3.35
C ARG A 85 35.05 -2.83 -2.91
#